data_AF-A0A9J5Z7S6-F1
#
_entry.id   AF-A0A9J5Z7S6-F1
#
_cell.length_a   1.000
_cell.length_b   1.000
_cell.length_c   1.000
_cell.angle_alpha   90.00
_cell.angle_beta   90.00
_cell.angle_gamma   90.00
#
_symmetry.space_group_name_H-M   'P 1'
#
loop_
_entity.id
_entity.type
_entity.pdbx_description
1 polymer ?
#
loop_
_entity_poly.entity_id
_entity_poly.type
_entity_poly.pdbx_seq_one_letter_code
_entity_poly.pdbx_strand_id
1 'polypeptide(L)' 'MKNCADLQEIPADFGEIATLESIELHDCSVTTEDSARKIVQEQEEMGNNPLNLYIHKSYYAED' A
#
# COMPACT_ATOMS: atom_id res chain seq x y z
N MET A 1 7.26 1.86 -4.02
CA MET A 1 8.32 0.88 -3.64
C MET A 1 8.52 -0.12 -4.76
N LYS A 2 9.75 -0.39 -5.24
CA LYS A 2 10.00 -1.33 -6.35
C LYS A 2 10.65 -2.63 -5.85
N ASN A 3 10.18 -3.77 -6.35
CA ASN A 3 10.73 -5.11 -6.07
C ASN A 3 10.76 -5.46 -4.57
N CYS A 4 9.62 -5.37 -3.90
CA CYS A 4 9.51 -5.62 -2.45
C CYS A 4 8.74 -6.91 -2.14
N ALA A 5 9.07 -8.00 -2.85
CA ALA A 5 8.43 -9.30 -2.64
C ALA A 5 8.57 -9.82 -1.20
N ASP A 6 9.68 -9.46 -0.53
CA ASP A 6 9.96 -9.87 0.85
C ASP A 6 9.32 -8.96 1.90
N LEU A 7 8.86 -7.76 1.53
CA LEU A 7 8.17 -6.87 2.46
C LEU A 7 6.87 -7.54 2.89
N GLN A 8 6.64 -7.64 4.20
CA GLN A 8 5.46 -8.32 4.75
C GLN A 8 4.35 -7.35 5.09
N GLU A 9 4.68 -6.14 5.52
CA GLU A 9 3.69 -5.16 5.96
C GLU A 9 4.19 -3.75 5.74
N ILE A 10 3.24 -2.81 5.66
CA ILE A 10 3.51 -1.38 5.76
C ILE A 10 3.25 -0.99 7.21
N PRO A 11 4.14 -0.24 7.87
CA PRO A 11 3.90 0.21 9.24
C PRO A 11 2.59 0.98 9.35
N ALA A 12 1.77 0.65 10.35
CA ALA A 12 0.46 1.27 10.55
C ALA A 12 0.54 2.79 10.76
N ASP A 13 1.64 3.28 11.33
CA ASP A 13 1.89 4.70 11.58
C ASP A 13 1.82 5.57 10.30
N PHE A 14 1.95 4.99 9.10
CA PHE A 14 1.70 5.71 7.85
C PHE A 14 0.24 6.21 7.73
N GLY A 15 -0.71 5.53 8.38
CA GLY A 15 -2.10 5.98 8.48
C GLY A 15 -2.25 7.32 9.20
N GLU A 16 -1.36 7.63 10.15
CA GLU A 16 -1.40 8.88 10.91
C GLU A 16 -0.97 10.12 10.10
N ILE A 17 -0.38 9.92 8.93
CA ILE A 17 0.03 11.00 8.03
C ILE A 17 -1.19 11.49 7.26
N ALA A 18 -1.94 12.44 7.84
CA ALA A 18 -3.17 12.98 7.26
C ALA A 18 -3.02 13.62 5.86
N THR A 19 -1.79 14.01 5.50
CA THR A 19 -1.46 14.57 4.18
C THR A 19 -0.88 13.55 3.21
N LEU A 20 -0.91 12.25 3.52
CA LEU A 20 -0.43 11.23 2.60
C LEU A 20 -1.35 11.17 1.38
N GLU A 21 -0.79 11.34 0.18
CA GLU A 21 -1.59 11.47 -1.05
C GLU A 21 -1.68 10.14 -1.83
N SER A 22 -0.64 9.31 -1.76
CA SER A 22 -0.61 8.03 -2.44
C SER A 22 0.27 6.97 -1.75
N ILE A 23 -0.07 5.70 -2.00
CA ILE A 23 0.77 4.53 -1.77
C ILE A 23 0.91 3.78 -3.10
N GLU A 24 2.16 3.56 -3.53
CA GLU A 24 2.49 2.82 -4.75
C GLU A 24 3.29 1.55 -4.42
N LEU A 25 2.67 0.40 -4.66
CA LEU A 25 3.25 -0.92 -4.49
C LEU A 25 3.61 -1.52 -5.85
N HIS A 26 4.86 -1.93 -6.03
CA HIS A 26 5.29 -2.66 -7.21
C HIS A 26 5.89 -3.99 -6.79
N ASP A 27 5.32 -5.08 -7.30
CA ASP A 27 5.80 -6.44 -7.06
C ASP A 27 5.95 -6.76 -5.56
N CYS A 28 4.97 -6.31 -4.77
CA CYS A 28 4.90 -6.55 -3.34
C CYS A 28 4.05 -7.80 -3.04
N SER A 29 4.23 -8.35 -1.84
CA SER A 29 3.43 -9.46 -1.32
C SER A 29 1.97 -9.06 -1.11
N VAL A 30 1.08 -10.05 -1.04
CA VAL A 30 -0.34 -9.84 -0.69
C VAL A 30 -0.47 -9.23 0.71
N THR A 31 0.39 -9.61 1.66
CA THR A 31 0.38 -9.07 3.03
C THR A 31 0.73 -7.58 3.08
N THR A 32 1.63 -7.13 2.20
CA THR A 32 1.91 -5.71 2.01
C THR A 32 0.71 -4.98 1.41
N GLU A 33 0.02 -5.58 0.43
CA GLU A 33 -1.20 -5.01 -0.14
C GLU A 33 -2.31 -4.86 0.90
N ASP A 34 -2.50 -5.86 1.77
CA ASP A 34 -3.50 -5.82 2.84
C ASP A 34 -3.19 -4.70 3.85
N SER A 35 -1.92 -4.51 4.19
CA SER A 35 -1.48 -3.40 5.04
C SER A 35 -1.79 -2.03 4.41
N ALA A 36 -1.54 -1.88 3.09
CA ALA A 36 -1.86 -0.66 2.37
C ALA A 36 -3.36 -0.37 2.35
N ARG A 37 -4.19 -1.41 2.14
CA ARG A 37 -5.66 -1.27 2.16
C ARG A 37 -6.17 -0.85 3.53
N LYS A 38 -5.57 -1.38 4.61
CA LYS A 38 -5.89 -0.97 5.98
C LYS A 38 -5.61 0.51 6.21
N ILE A 39 -4.46 1.00 5.75
CA ILE A 39 -4.09 2.42 5.84
C ILE A 39 -5.07 3.32 5.07
N VAL A 40 -5.50 2.91 3.86
CA VAL A 40 -6.54 3.64 3.10
C VAL A 40 -7.83 3.73 3.89
N GLN A 41 -8.29 2.61 4.45
CA GLN A 41 -9.51 2.58 5.24
C GLN A 41 -9.41 3.45 6.51
N GLU A 42 -8.28 3.40 7.22
CA GLU A 42 -8.04 4.25 8.39
C GLU A 42 -8.11 5.74 8.05
N GLN A 43 -7.55 6.16 6.90
CA GLN A 43 -7.65 7.56 6.47
C GLN A 43 -9.08 7.98 6.10
N GLU A 44 -9.85 7.10 5.48
CA GLU A 44 -11.28 7.34 5.21
C GLU A 44 -12.08 7.48 6.52
N GLU A 45 -11.84 6.61 7.50
CA GLU A 45 -12.50 6.64 8.81
C GLU A 45 -12.14 7.89 9.62
N MET A 46 -10.93 8.43 9.44
CA MET A 46 -10.50 9.69 10.04
C MET A 46 -11.01 10.94 9.30
N GLY A 47 -11.65 10.78 8.13
CA GLY A 47 -12.15 11.90 7.34
C GLY A 47 -11.04 12.71 6.64
N ASN A 48 -9.89 12.09 6.40
CA ASN A 48 -8.80 12.70 5.64
C ASN A 48 -9.14 12.77 4.14
N ASN A 49 -8.27 13.44 3.38
CA ASN A 49 -8.38 13.43 1.93
C ASN A 49 -8.22 11.98 1.40
N PRO A 50 -8.87 11.62 0.29
CA PRO A 50 -8.75 10.28 -0.26
C PRO A 50 -7.30 9.91 -0.57
N LEU A 51 -6.84 8.81 0.04
CA LEU A 51 -5.53 8.24 -0.20
C LEU A 51 -5.57 7.34 -1.43
N ASN A 52 -4.74 7.63 -2.44
CA ASN A 52 -4.71 6.82 -3.67
C ASN A 52 -3.83 5.59 -3.49
N LEU A 53 -4.36 4.39 -3.76
CA LEU A 53 -3.60 3.15 -3.73
C LEU A 53 -3.40 2.58 -5.14
N TYR A 54 -2.14 2.43 -5.54
CA TYR A 54 -1.76 1.82 -6.82
C TYR A 54 -0.97 0.54 -6.57
N ILE A 55 -1.42 -0.56 -7.19
CA ILE A 55 -0.77 -1.87 -7.10
C ILE A 55 -0.34 -2.27 -8.51
N HIS A 56 0.96 -2.39 -8.69
CA HIS A 56 1.60 -2.79 -9.94
C HIS A 56 2.18 -4.19 -9.81
N LYS A 57 1.84 -5.06 -10.76
CA LYS A 57 2.41 -6.40 -10.90
C LYS A 57 3.15 -6.47 -12.22
N SER A 58 4.40 -6.88 -12.18
CA SER A 58 5.15 -7.32 -13.35
C SER A 58 4.71 -8.73 -13.69
N TYR A 59 4.21 -8.92 -14.91
CA TYR A 59 3.96 -10.26 -15.44
C TYR A 59 5.31 -10.81 -15.93
N TYR A 60 6.09 -11.43 -15.05
CA TYR A 60 7.07 -12.40 -15.52
C TYR A 60 6.33 -13.72 -15.71
N ALA A 61 6.33 -14.23 -16.94
CA ALA A 61 5.86 -15.58 -17.22
C ALA A 61 6.75 -16.55 -16.42
N GLU A 62 6.13 -17.29 -15.50
CA GLU A 62 6.78 -18.47 -14.93
C GLU A 62 6.86 -19.51 -16.06
N ASP A 63 8.08 -19.75 -16.56
CA ASP A 63 8.41 -20.90 -17.42
C ASP A 63 8.47 -22.20 -16.60
#